data_AF-A0A398AGM3-F1
#
_entry.id   AF-A0A398AGM3-F1
#
_cell.length_a   1.000
_cell.length_b   1.000
_cell.length_c   1.000
_cell.angle_alpha   90.00
_cell.angle_beta   90.00
_cell.angle_gamma   90.00
#
_symmetry.space_group_name_H-M   'P 1'
#
loop_
_entity.id
_entity.type
_entity.pdbx_description
1 polymer ?
#
loop_
_entity_poly.entity_id
_entity_poly.type
_entity_poly.pdbx_seq_one_letter_code
_entity_poly.pdbx_strand_id
1 'polypeptide(L)'
;MSDWQVKYKSSLKDRGTEGILKLREGMLLFVPNDPTSDSKLKVLTPNIKSQKYTKEGSKKPAWLNLSNKQGDSHIFEFQNYQDMHACRALITKALAKCEEEQTKKPAAVLTSAEQLSIADLELRFKVLRENIELQRLHKEFVETKVLTEDEFWATRKKLLGKDSIRKSKQQVGLKSMMVSGIKPSTDGRTNRVTFNLTSEIIFQIFAEKPAVRQAFINYVPSKMTEKDFWTKYFRAEYLYSTKNTAVAAAEAAEDEELAVFLKPDEILAQEARQKIRRVDPTLDMEADQGDDYTHLMDHGIQRDGTMDVVEPQNGQFRRSLLQDLNRHAAVVLEGRNIDVDSENTRSVAEALARVKQVSKADGETTKDANQERLARMSRLAEMEDLQAPQNFPLAPLSIKDPRDYFESQQGNVVNEPRGAGTLKRNVHEAYGSLKESILEIRTKGLSDPLIKPEVAFEVFRSLTQTISTAKNIIGKNPRESFLDRLPKSTRDEVLHHWTSIQELLKHFWSSYPITTTYLHTKVGKLKDAMSNSYSQLEAMKESVQSELRHQLSLLVRPMQQALDAAFQHYDADLQRRTAKSARGSAGEANGSV
;
A
#
# COMPACT_ATOMS: atom_id res chain seq x y z
N MET A 1 -10.54 -21.62 -42.39
CA MET A 1 -11.75 -21.43 -41.55
C MET A 1 -12.55 -22.71 -41.67
N SER A 2 -12.99 -23.26 -40.54
CA SER A 2 -13.74 -24.52 -40.50
C SER A 2 -15.10 -24.21 -39.90
N ASP A 3 -16.14 -24.50 -40.67
CA ASP A 3 -17.53 -24.22 -40.34
C ASP A 3 -18.26 -25.57 -40.25
N TRP A 4 -18.98 -25.83 -39.17
CA TRP A 4 -19.74 -27.07 -38.98
C TRP A 4 -21.22 -26.79 -38.74
N GLN A 5 -22.09 -27.56 -39.37
CA GLN A 5 -23.52 -27.55 -39.03
C GLN A 5 -23.73 -28.34 -37.74
N VAL A 6 -24.25 -27.65 -36.72
CA VAL A 6 -24.47 -28.22 -35.40
C VAL A 6 -25.81 -27.79 -34.84
N LYS A 7 -26.32 -28.60 -33.92
CA LYS A 7 -27.49 -28.27 -33.11
C LYS A 7 -27.04 -27.91 -31.69
N TYR A 8 -27.22 -26.65 -31.31
CA TYR A 8 -26.87 -26.15 -29.98
C TYR A 8 -27.97 -26.50 -28.97
N LYS A 9 -27.57 -26.99 -27.79
CA LYS A 9 -28.47 -27.33 -26.68
C LYS A 9 -27.96 -26.71 -25.38
N SER A 10 -28.86 -26.06 -24.65
CA SER A 10 -28.61 -25.53 -23.30
C SER A 10 -28.62 -26.65 -22.24
N SER A 11 -29.38 -27.71 -22.49
CA SER A 11 -29.47 -28.90 -21.63
C SER A 11 -29.70 -30.17 -22.46
N LEU A 12 -29.42 -31.35 -21.88
CA LEU A 12 -29.59 -32.63 -22.57
C LEU A 12 -31.05 -32.94 -22.99
N LYS A 13 -32.04 -32.26 -22.39
CA LYS A 13 -33.48 -32.43 -22.68
C LYS A 13 -34.01 -31.44 -23.71
N ASP A 14 -33.20 -30.47 -24.13
CA ASP A 14 -33.60 -29.41 -25.04
C ASP A 14 -33.73 -29.94 -26.48
N ARG A 15 -34.75 -29.48 -27.23
CA ARG A 15 -34.96 -29.85 -28.63
C ARG A 15 -33.82 -29.32 -29.51
N GLY A 16 -33.15 -28.25 -29.08
CA GLY A 16 -31.93 -27.68 -29.65
C GLY A 16 -32.14 -26.77 -30.87
N THR A 17 -31.26 -25.78 -31.03
CA THR A 17 -31.30 -24.78 -32.11
C THR A 17 -30.28 -25.13 -33.19
N GLU A 18 -30.71 -25.22 -34.45
CA GLU A 18 -29.82 -25.50 -35.57
C GLU A 18 -29.04 -24.25 -36.00
N GLY A 19 -27.75 -24.40 -36.26
CA GLY A 19 -26.89 -23.30 -36.69
C GLY A 19 -25.51 -23.75 -37.13
N ILE A 20 -24.64 -22.78 -37.38
CA ILE A 20 -23.28 -22.98 -37.84
C ILE A 20 -22.30 -22.61 -36.73
N LEU A 21 -21.41 -23.55 -36.40
CA LEU A 21 -20.28 -23.35 -35.50
C LEU A 21 -19.04 -22.96 -36.30
N LYS A 22 -18.45 -21.80 -35.97
CA LYS A 22 -17.24 -21.29 -36.61
C LYS A 22 -16.15 -21.12 -35.57
N LEU A 23 -14.93 -21.55 -35.90
CA LEU A 23 -13.73 -21.28 -35.10
C LEU A 23 -12.87 -20.22 -35.80
N ARG A 24 -12.70 -19.05 -35.19
CA ARG A 24 -11.90 -17.93 -35.70
C ARG A 24 -10.87 -17.51 -34.64
N GLU A 25 -9.58 -17.63 -34.94
CA GLU A 25 -8.45 -17.11 -34.13
C GLU A 25 -8.61 -17.26 -32.61
N GLY A 26 -8.96 -18.46 -32.13
CA GLY A 26 -9.13 -18.71 -30.69
C GLY A 26 -10.49 -18.31 -30.10
N MET A 27 -11.47 -17.95 -30.93
CA MET A 27 -12.87 -17.72 -30.56
C MET A 27 -13.79 -18.69 -31.29
N LEU A 28 -14.72 -19.27 -30.55
CA LEU A 28 -15.73 -20.22 -30.98
C LEU A 28 -17.07 -19.50 -31.05
N LEU A 29 -17.62 -19.35 -32.26
CA LEU A 29 -18.81 -18.58 -32.57
C LEU A 29 -19.89 -19.52 -33.11
N PHE A 30 -21.06 -19.57 -32.45
CA PHE A 30 -22.25 -20.24 -32.98
C PHE A 30 -23.23 -19.22 -33.52
N VAL A 31 -23.69 -19.43 -34.76
CA VAL A 31 -24.67 -18.58 -35.45
C VAL A 31 -25.90 -19.44 -35.77
N PRO A 32 -27.06 -19.19 -35.14
CA PRO A 32 -28.30 -19.89 -35.47
C PRO A 32 -28.70 -19.68 -36.95
N ASN A 33 -29.36 -20.68 -37.55
CA ASN A 33 -29.88 -20.56 -38.93
C ASN A 33 -31.07 -19.58 -39.02
N ASP A 34 -31.83 -19.44 -37.93
CA ASP A 34 -32.89 -18.46 -37.82
C ASP A 34 -32.33 -17.15 -37.22
N PRO A 35 -32.32 -16.02 -37.96
CA PRO A 35 -31.78 -14.75 -37.47
C PRO A 35 -32.59 -14.13 -36.31
N THR A 36 -33.78 -14.66 -36.00
CA THR A 36 -34.62 -14.20 -34.87
C THR A 36 -34.33 -14.92 -33.55
N SER A 37 -33.45 -15.93 -33.55
CA SER A 37 -33.12 -16.72 -32.36
C SER A 37 -32.03 -16.06 -31.48
N ASP A 38 -32.32 -15.85 -30.19
CA ASP A 38 -31.37 -15.32 -29.18
C ASP A 38 -30.20 -16.27 -28.85
N SER A 39 -30.12 -17.44 -29.51
CA SER A 39 -29.13 -18.49 -29.23
C SER A 39 -27.71 -18.22 -29.77
N LYS A 40 -27.37 -16.96 -30.09
CA LYS A 40 -26.04 -16.61 -30.63
C LYS A 40 -24.97 -16.69 -29.54
N LEU A 41 -24.07 -17.67 -29.65
CA LEU A 41 -23.05 -17.93 -28.63
C LEU A 41 -21.66 -17.49 -29.11
N LYS A 42 -20.91 -16.81 -28.24
CA LYS A 42 -19.49 -16.48 -28.42
C LYS A 42 -18.71 -16.98 -27.22
N VAL A 43 -17.81 -17.95 -27.43
CA VAL A 43 -16.94 -18.51 -26.39
C VAL A 43 -15.49 -18.32 -26.78
N LEU A 44 -14.70 -17.67 -25.94
CA LEU A 44 -13.25 -17.62 -26.10
C LEU A 44 -12.64 -18.96 -25.70
N THR A 45 -11.79 -19.55 -26.55
CA THR A 45 -11.17 -20.86 -26.29
C THR A 45 -10.38 -20.97 -24.98
N PRO A 46 -9.70 -19.92 -24.44
CA PRO A 46 -8.99 -19.99 -23.15
C PRO A 46 -9.91 -20.15 -21.92
N ASN A 47 -11.21 -19.91 -22.10
CA ASN A 47 -12.21 -20.01 -21.04
C ASN A 47 -12.78 -21.44 -20.93
N ILE A 48 -12.50 -22.32 -21.88
CA ILE A 48 -12.96 -23.71 -21.87
C ILE A 48 -12.10 -24.49 -20.86
N LYS A 49 -12.72 -25.00 -19.79
CA LYS A 49 -12.07 -25.77 -18.72
C LYS A 49 -12.02 -27.26 -19.02
N SER A 50 -13.05 -27.82 -19.66
CA SER A 50 -13.11 -29.25 -19.97
C SER A 50 -14.01 -29.52 -21.17
N GLN A 51 -13.72 -30.61 -21.88
CA GLN A 51 -14.51 -31.09 -23.00
C GLN A 51 -14.97 -32.53 -22.73
N LYS A 52 -16.28 -32.80 -22.89
CA LYS A 52 -16.85 -34.15 -22.82
C LYS A 52 -17.49 -34.48 -24.16
N TYR A 53 -17.33 -35.70 -24.65
CA TYR A 53 -17.88 -36.10 -25.94
C TYR A 53 -18.38 -37.54 -25.91
N THR A 54 -19.18 -37.91 -26.90
CA THR A 54 -19.69 -39.27 -27.07
C THR A 54 -18.67 -40.16 -27.78
N LYS A 55 -18.46 -41.37 -27.25
CA LYS A 55 -17.57 -42.37 -27.87
C LYS A 55 -18.25 -43.00 -29.08
N GLU A 56 -17.49 -43.15 -30.16
CA GLU A 56 -17.89 -43.84 -31.38
C GLU A 56 -18.23 -45.31 -31.05
N GLY A 57 -19.43 -45.76 -31.45
CA GLY A 57 -19.99 -47.07 -31.07
C GLY A 57 -21.12 -47.03 -30.03
N SER A 58 -21.46 -45.87 -29.49
CA SER A 58 -22.69 -45.69 -28.69
C SER A 58 -23.90 -45.35 -29.58
N LYS A 59 -25.10 -45.88 -29.32
CA LYS A 59 -26.35 -45.52 -30.03
C LYS A 59 -26.82 -44.07 -29.79
N LYS A 60 -25.92 -43.18 -29.35
CA LYS A 60 -26.22 -41.78 -28.96
C LYS A 60 -25.69 -40.83 -30.03
N PRO A 61 -26.37 -39.71 -30.32
CA PRO A 61 -25.91 -38.76 -31.33
C PRO A 61 -24.52 -38.21 -30.98
N ALA A 62 -23.76 -37.79 -32.00
CA ALA A 62 -22.42 -37.25 -31.83
C ALA A 62 -22.49 -35.85 -31.19
N TRP A 63 -22.32 -35.73 -29.88
CA TRP A 63 -22.32 -34.44 -29.19
C TRP A 63 -21.02 -34.14 -28.44
N LEU A 64 -20.67 -32.85 -28.39
CA LEU A 64 -19.54 -32.26 -27.71
C LEU A 64 -20.04 -31.25 -26.66
N ASN A 65 -19.67 -31.46 -25.40
CA ASN A 65 -19.91 -30.54 -24.30
C ASN A 65 -18.66 -29.73 -24.02
N LEU A 66 -18.78 -28.40 -23.98
CA LEU A 66 -17.74 -27.48 -23.57
C LEU A 66 -18.15 -26.82 -22.25
N SER A 67 -17.40 -27.10 -21.18
CA SER A 67 -17.62 -26.41 -19.89
C SER A 67 -16.69 -25.21 -19.76
N ASN A 68 -17.23 -24.04 -19.41
CA ASN A 68 -16.49 -22.83 -19.14
C ASN A 68 -15.95 -22.81 -17.68
N LYS A 69 -14.89 -22.05 -17.42
CA LYS A 69 -14.37 -21.76 -16.06
C LYS A 69 -15.40 -21.12 -15.13
N GLN A 70 -16.40 -20.43 -15.69
CA GLN A 70 -17.51 -19.79 -14.96
C GLN A 70 -18.66 -20.74 -14.57
N GLY A 71 -18.60 -22.02 -14.96
CA GLY A 71 -19.60 -23.03 -14.58
C GLY A 71 -20.65 -23.36 -15.64
N ASP A 72 -20.75 -22.57 -16.72
CA ASP A 72 -21.68 -22.82 -17.82
C ASP A 72 -21.23 -23.99 -18.71
N SER A 73 -22.18 -24.81 -19.16
CA SER A 73 -21.94 -25.95 -20.07
C SER A 73 -22.72 -25.78 -21.37
N HIS A 74 -22.01 -25.86 -22.50
CA HIS A 74 -22.57 -25.69 -23.84
C HIS A 74 -22.48 -27.01 -24.60
N ILE A 75 -23.63 -27.53 -25.07
CA ILE A 75 -23.71 -28.80 -25.78
C ILE A 75 -23.94 -28.56 -27.27
N PHE A 76 -23.09 -29.15 -28.11
CA PHE A 76 -23.20 -29.11 -29.57
C PHE A 76 -23.38 -30.52 -30.10
N GLU A 77 -24.48 -30.78 -30.79
CA GLU A 77 -24.76 -32.03 -31.48
C GLU A 77 -24.41 -31.90 -32.96
N PHE A 78 -23.58 -32.82 -33.46
CA PHE A 78 -23.06 -32.89 -34.82
C PHE A 78 -23.80 -33.99 -35.59
N GLN A 79 -23.91 -33.79 -36.91
CA GLN A 79 -24.51 -34.79 -37.81
C GLN A 79 -23.62 -36.03 -37.99
N ASN A 80 -22.29 -35.86 -37.88
CA ASN A 80 -21.32 -36.91 -38.12
C ASN A 80 -20.22 -36.92 -37.03
N TYR A 81 -19.73 -38.12 -36.66
CA TYR A 81 -18.64 -38.26 -35.69
C TYR A 81 -17.33 -37.68 -36.22
N GLN A 82 -17.10 -37.75 -37.54
CA GLN A 82 -15.93 -37.17 -38.19
C GLN A 82 -15.81 -35.65 -37.95
N ASP A 83 -16.92 -34.93 -38.07
CA ASP A 83 -16.98 -33.48 -37.83
C ASP A 83 -16.78 -33.12 -36.36
N MET A 84 -17.37 -33.92 -35.46
CA MET A 84 -17.14 -33.79 -34.02
C MET A 84 -15.65 -33.97 -33.67
N HIS A 85 -15.00 -34.99 -34.23
CA HIS A 85 -13.58 -35.25 -34.02
C HIS A 85 -12.68 -34.15 -34.61
N ALA A 86 -13.01 -33.64 -35.80
CA ALA A 86 -12.30 -32.52 -36.44
C ALA A 86 -12.42 -31.23 -35.61
N CYS A 87 -13.62 -30.90 -35.13
CA CYS A 87 -13.88 -29.74 -34.28
C CYS A 87 -13.09 -29.85 -32.95
N ARG A 88 -13.13 -31.03 -32.32
CA ARG A 88 -12.36 -31.31 -31.09
C ARG A 88 -10.86 -31.17 -31.30
N ALA A 89 -10.31 -31.70 -32.40
CA ALA A 89 -8.89 -31.60 -32.71
C ALA A 89 -8.46 -30.13 -32.87
N LEU A 90 -9.29 -29.30 -33.49
CA LEU A 90 -9.03 -27.87 -33.65
C LEU A 90 -9.15 -27.08 -32.34
N ILE A 91 -10.12 -27.39 -31.47
CA ILE A 91 -10.22 -26.79 -30.14
C ILE A 91 -9.01 -27.19 -29.28
N THR A 92 -8.60 -28.46 -29.34
CA THR A 92 -7.41 -28.96 -28.61
C THR A 92 -6.14 -28.28 -29.13
N LYS A 93 -6.01 -28.08 -30.44
CA LYS A 93 -4.89 -27.33 -31.05
C LYS A 93 -4.91 -25.84 -30.68
N ALA A 94 -6.08 -25.22 -30.54
CA ALA A 94 -6.21 -23.84 -30.10
C ALA A 94 -5.85 -23.68 -28.60
N LEU A 95 -6.29 -24.62 -27.76
CA LEU A 95 -5.90 -24.70 -26.35
C LEU A 95 -4.39 -24.92 -26.19
N ALA A 96 -3.81 -25.84 -26.97
CA ALA A 96 -2.37 -26.11 -26.97
C ALA A 96 -1.56 -24.88 -27.43
N LYS A 97 -2.03 -24.11 -28.42
CA LYS A 97 -1.40 -22.84 -28.80
C LYS A 97 -1.45 -21.79 -27.68
N CYS A 98 -2.56 -21.68 -26.96
CA CYS A 98 -2.65 -20.79 -25.79
C CYS A 98 -1.76 -21.27 -24.62
N GLU A 99 -1.63 -22.57 -24.41
CA GLU A 99 -0.69 -23.13 -23.44
C GLU A 99 0.76 -22.94 -23.90
N GLU A 100 1.10 -23.05 -25.19
CA GLU A 100 2.42 -22.74 -25.74
C GLU A 100 2.77 -21.25 -25.66
N GLU A 101 1.81 -20.33 -25.77
CA GLU A 101 2.05 -18.89 -25.50
C GLU A 101 2.23 -18.60 -24.00
N GLN A 102 1.70 -19.46 -23.11
CA GLN A 102 1.95 -19.39 -21.67
C GLN A 102 3.22 -20.16 -21.23
N THR A 103 3.65 -21.16 -22.00
CA THR A 103 4.81 -22.03 -21.71
C THR A 103 6.04 -21.76 -22.57
N LYS A 104 5.98 -20.88 -23.59
CA LYS A 104 7.16 -20.18 -24.15
C LYS A 104 7.63 -19.03 -23.23
N LYS A 105 7.67 -19.30 -21.93
CA LYS A 105 8.72 -18.83 -21.04
C LYS A 105 9.89 -19.79 -21.22
N PRO A 106 10.97 -19.43 -21.94
CA PRO A 106 12.19 -20.21 -21.86
C PRO A 106 12.71 -20.15 -20.42
N ALA A 107 12.71 -21.30 -19.76
CA ALA A 107 13.47 -21.54 -18.55
C ALA A 107 14.96 -21.55 -18.90
N ALA A 108 15.53 -20.37 -19.08
CA ALA A 108 16.96 -20.12 -19.09
C ALA A 108 17.22 -18.65 -18.75
N VAL A 109 17.74 -18.42 -17.54
CA VAL A 109 18.54 -17.25 -17.13
C VAL A 109 17.80 -15.90 -17.05
N LEU A 110 17.47 -15.53 -15.80
CA LEU A 110 17.53 -14.16 -15.25
C LEU A 110 17.03 -13.00 -16.15
N THR A 111 15.73 -12.76 -16.15
CA THR A 111 15.18 -11.39 -16.11
C THR A 111 13.89 -11.39 -15.29
N SER A 112 14.01 -11.08 -13.99
CA SER A 112 12.90 -10.50 -13.24
C SER A 112 12.75 -9.04 -13.64
N ALA A 113 12.47 -8.79 -14.92
CA ALA A 113 11.86 -7.54 -15.32
C ALA A 113 10.38 -7.73 -15.01
N GLU A 114 9.95 -7.27 -13.84
CA GLU A 114 8.57 -6.80 -13.68
C GLU A 114 8.28 -6.00 -14.96
N GLN A 115 7.27 -6.37 -15.74
CA GLN A 115 6.77 -5.49 -16.79
C GLN A 115 6.38 -4.19 -16.10
N LEU A 116 7.28 -3.21 -16.14
CA LEU A 116 7.12 -1.92 -15.49
C LEU A 116 5.86 -1.33 -16.08
N SER A 117 4.81 -1.23 -15.26
CA SER A 117 3.58 -0.62 -15.72
C SER A 117 3.89 0.81 -16.13
N ILE A 118 3.19 1.35 -17.14
CA ILE A 118 3.37 2.74 -17.58
C ILE A 118 3.26 3.70 -16.37
N ALA A 119 2.39 3.36 -15.41
CA ALA A 119 2.24 4.05 -14.14
C ALA A 119 3.50 3.99 -13.24
N ASP A 120 4.21 2.86 -13.18
CA ASP A 120 5.45 2.75 -12.41
C ASP A 120 6.58 3.58 -13.04
N LEU A 121 6.65 3.62 -14.38
CA LEU A 121 7.61 4.47 -15.09
C LEU A 121 7.33 5.95 -14.84
N GLU A 122 6.07 6.38 -14.93
CA GLU A 122 5.66 7.76 -14.62
C GLU A 122 6.01 8.14 -13.17
N LEU A 123 5.80 7.23 -12.22
CA LEU A 123 6.15 7.47 -10.81
C LEU A 123 7.67 7.58 -10.63
N ARG A 124 8.45 6.69 -11.26
CA ARG A 124 9.92 6.78 -11.27
C ARG A 124 10.38 8.13 -11.83
N PHE A 125 9.82 8.58 -12.97
CA PHE A 125 10.13 9.89 -13.55
C PHE A 125 9.76 11.05 -12.63
N LYS A 126 8.61 10.98 -11.96
CA LYS A 126 8.18 12.01 -10.99
C LYS A 126 9.16 12.11 -9.82
N VAL A 127 9.56 10.98 -9.25
CA VAL A 127 10.53 10.94 -8.14
C VAL A 127 11.90 11.49 -8.57
N LEU A 128 12.35 11.20 -9.79
CA LEU A 128 13.58 11.79 -10.33
C LEU A 128 13.48 13.30 -10.56
N ARG A 129 12.30 13.82 -10.95
CA ARG A 129 12.09 15.27 -11.10
C ARG A 129 12.09 16.01 -9.77
N GLU A 130 11.55 15.40 -8.72
CA GLU A 130 11.50 16.00 -7.38
C GLU A 130 12.88 16.01 -6.69
N ASN A 131 13.77 15.08 -7.03
CA ASN A 131 15.07 14.94 -6.39
C ASN A 131 16.24 15.00 -7.40
N ILE A 132 16.86 16.18 -7.50
CA ILE A 132 17.98 16.48 -8.41
C ILE A 132 19.20 15.59 -8.12
N GLU A 133 19.51 15.33 -6.85
CA GLU A 133 20.63 14.46 -6.44
C GLU A 133 20.41 13.02 -6.91
N LEU A 134 19.20 12.51 -6.73
CA LEU A 134 18.82 11.18 -7.20
C LEU A 134 18.85 11.08 -8.72
N GLN A 135 18.43 12.14 -9.43
CA GLN A 135 18.52 12.22 -10.88
C GLN A 135 19.99 12.16 -11.35
N ARG A 136 20.89 12.86 -10.66
CA ARG A 136 22.32 12.83 -10.97
C ARG A 136 22.91 11.43 -10.80
N LEU A 137 22.56 10.72 -9.71
CA LEU A 137 22.97 9.34 -9.49
C LEU A 137 22.39 8.36 -10.52
N HIS A 138 21.14 8.57 -10.94
CA HIS A 138 20.50 7.76 -11.98
C HIS A 138 21.24 7.91 -13.32
N LYS A 139 21.56 9.15 -13.72
CA LYS A 139 22.38 9.41 -14.90
C LYS A 139 23.76 8.75 -14.79
N GLU A 140 24.43 8.91 -13.65
CA GLU A 140 25.78 8.39 -13.46
C GLU A 140 25.84 6.86 -13.47
N PHE A 141 24.88 6.13 -12.90
CA PHE A 141 24.98 4.67 -12.78
C PHE A 141 24.20 3.88 -13.82
N VAL A 142 23.05 4.40 -14.26
CA VAL A 142 22.17 3.67 -15.18
C VAL A 142 22.53 4.00 -16.63
N GLU A 143 22.80 5.27 -16.97
CA GLU A 143 23.22 5.62 -18.34
C GLU A 143 24.61 5.07 -18.68
N THR A 144 25.53 5.01 -17.70
CA THR A 144 26.86 4.40 -17.85
C THR A 144 26.87 2.87 -17.78
N LYS A 145 25.72 2.24 -17.55
CA LYS A 145 25.50 0.78 -17.48
C LYS A 145 26.28 0.07 -16.36
N VAL A 146 26.63 0.78 -15.29
CA VAL A 146 27.18 0.18 -14.06
C VAL A 146 26.11 -0.62 -13.34
N LEU A 147 24.89 -0.08 -13.27
CA LEU A 147 23.70 -0.71 -12.72
C LEU A 147 22.59 -0.79 -13.77
N THR A 148 21.73 -1.79 -13.67
CA THR A 148 20.47 -1.81 -14.44
C THR A 148 19.39 -0.95 -13.78
N GLU A 149 18.41 -0.50 -14.56
CA GLU A 149 17.26 0.29 -14.09
C GLU A 149 16.57 -0.37 -12.89
N ASP A 150 16.34 -1.69 -12.98
CA ASP A 150 15.65 -2.43 -11.93
C ASP A 150 16.49 -2.57 -10.66
N GLU A 151 17.81 -2.73 -10.78
CA GLU A 151 18.71 -2.77 -9.63
C GLU A 151 18.75 -1.43 -8.90
N PHE A 152 18.80 -0.33 -9.65
CA PHE A 152 18.81 1.02 -9.09
C PHE A 152 17.54 1.30 -8.26
N TRP A 153 16.37 0.90 -8.79
CA TRP A 153 15.08 1.09 -8.13
C TRP A 153 14.78 0.03 -7.06
N ALA A 154 15.38 -1.16 -7.11
CA ALA A 154 15.18 -2.21 -6.11
C ALA A 154 15.59 -1.76 -4.70
N THR A 155 16.66 -0.99 -4.57
CA THR A 155 17.10 -0.42 -3.27
C THR A 155 16.22 0.74 -2.78
N ARG A 156 15.33 1.24 -3.64
CA ARG A 156 14.52 2.45 -3.46
C ARG A 156 13.01 2.20 -3.55
N LYS A 157 12.55 0.93 -3.49
CA LYS A 157 11.13 0.58 -3.51
C LYS A 157 10.29 1.35 -2.48
N LYS A 158 10.87 1.69 -1.33
CA LYS A 158 10.21 2.52 -0.29
C LYS A 158 9.86 3.93 -0.75
N LEU A 159 10.62 4.52 -1.67
CA LEU A 159 10.33 5.84 -2.24
C LEU A 159 9.15 5.77 -3.21
N LEU A 160 9.09 4.72 -4.02
CA LEU A 160 7.99 4.50 -4.96
C LEU A 160 6.66 4.18 -4.23
N GLY A 161 6.72 3.41 -3.14
CA GLY A 161 5.54 3.06 -2.35
C GLY A 161 5.00 4.20 -1.47
N LYS A 162 5.74 5.29 -1.25
CA LYS A 162 5.32 6.34 -0.32
C LYS A 162 4.08 7.09 -0.82
N ASP A 163 3.95 7.28 -2.12
CA ASP A 163 2.81 7.97 -2.74
C ASP A 163 1.54 7.10 -2.73
N SER A 164 1.65 5.80 -3.03
CA SER A 164 0.52 4.86 -2.94
C SER A 164 0.08 4.63 -1.49
N ILE A 165 1.03 4.51 -0.57
CA ILE A 165 0.77 4.36 0.87
C ILE A 165 0.11 5.62 1.44
N ARG A 166 0.52 6.83 1.03
CA ARG A 166 -0.13 8.08 1.48
C ARG A 166 -1.55 8.19 0.95
N LYS A 167 -1.75 7.94 -0.35
CA LYS A 167 -3.08 7.98 -0.99
C LYS A 167 -4.05 6.95 -0.40
N SER A 168 -3.56 5.75 -0.03
CA SER A 168 -4.40 4.70 0.57
C SER A 168 -4.69 4.91 2.06
N LYS A 169 -3.79 5.56 2.82
CA LYS A 169 -3.93 5.70 4.28
C LYS A 169 -4.67 6.95 4.73
N GLN A 170 -4.72 8.01 3.93
CA GLN A 170 -5.40 9.25 4.30
C GLN A 170 -6.39 9.63 3.20
N GLN A 171 -7.64 9.18 3.38
CA GLN A 171 -8.74 9.65 2.56
C GLN A 171 -9.08 11.09 2.95
N VAL A 172 -9.36 11.93 1.95
CA VAL A 172 -9.86 13.29 2.20
C VAL A 172 -11.29 13.16 2.76
N GLY A 173 -11.51 13.67 3.96
CA GLY A 173 -12.83 13.67 4.60
C GLY A 173 -13.83 14.55 3.84
N LEU A 174 -15.12 14.29 4.06
CA LEU A 174 -16.19 15.16 3.59
C LEU A 174 -16.12 16.52 4.28
N LYS A 175 -16.52 17.59 3.57
CA LYS A 175 -16.65 18.92 4.16
C LYS A 175 -17.75 18.92 5.23
N SER A 176 -17.50 19.66 6.32
CA SER A 176 -18.41 19.82 7.46
C SER A 176 -19.68 20.64 7.14
N MET A 177 -19.69 21.35 6.01
CA MET A 177 -20.84 22.14 5.58
C MET A 177 -21.92 21.23 5.02
N MET A 178 -23.12 21.20 5.61
CA MET A 178 -24.28 20.46 5.10
C MET A 178 -24.75 21.00 3.74
N VAL A 179 -25.41 20.15 2.94
CA VAL A 179 -26.00 20.56 1.64
C VAL A 179 -27.03 21.69 1.79
N SER A 180 -27.77 21.74 2.91
CA SER A 180 -28.70 22.84 3.22
C SER A 180 -28.01 24.18 3.51
N GLY A 181 -26.70 24.18 3.76
CA GLY A 181 -25.89 25.39 3.96
C GLY A 181 -25.39 26.03 2.67
N ILE A 182 -25.63 25.41 1.52
CA ILE A 182 -25.26 25.95 0.20
C ILE A 182 -26.17 27.14 -0.10
N LYS A 183 -25.66 28.35 0.16
CA LYS A 183 -26.43 29.58 -0.07
C LYS A 183 -26.55 29.87 -1.57
N PRO A 184 -27.77 30.14 -2.07
CA PRO A 184 -27.94 30.68 -3.41
C PRO A 184 -27.24 32.03 -3.54
N SER A 185 -26.50 32.24 -4.63
CA SER A 185 -26.02 33.58 -4.99
C SER A 185 -27.09 34.28 -5.83
N THR A 186 -27.67 35.34 -5.27
CA THR A 186 -28.67 36.19 -5.94
C THR A 186 -28.00 37.45 -6.45
N ASP A 187 -27.91 37.62 -7.77
CA ASP A 187 -27.53 38.90 -8.36
C ASP A 187 -28.74 39.85 -8.25
N GLY A 188 -28.66 40.89 -7.42
CA GLY A 188 -29.80 41.80 -7.15
C GLY A 188 -30.32 42.56 -8.38
N ARG A 189 -29.67 42.44 -9.54
CA ARG A 189 -30.02 43.14 -10.79
C ARG A 189 -30.87 42.31 -11.75
N THR A 190 -30.81 40.99 -11.67
CA THR A 190 -31.66 40.08 -12.45
C THR A 190 -32.17 39.05 -11.46
N ASN A 191 -33.48 38.81 -11.33
CA ASN A 191 -34.09 37.84 -10.40
C ASN A 191 -33.68 36.37 -10.72
N ARG A 192 -32.39 36.10 -10.86
CA ARG A 192 -31.73 34.85 -11.22
C ARG A 192 -30.98 34.37 -10.00
N VAL A 193 -31.37 33.19 -9.55
CA VAL A 193 -30.70 32.46 -8.48
C VAL A 193 -29.64 31.56 -9.11
N THR A 194 -28.38 31.73 -8.72
CA THR A 194 -27.26 30.92 -9.23
C THR A 194 -26.66 30.05 -8.12
N PHE A 195 -26.40 28.78 -8.46
CA PHE A 195 -25.73 27.81 -7.59
C PHE A 195 -24.40 27.39 -8.22
N ASN A 196 -23.31 27.47 -7.46
CA ASN A 196 -21.99 27.01 -7.90
C ASN A 196 -21.81 25.54 -7.54
N LEU A 197 -21.87 24.68 -8.55
CA LEU A 197 -21.79 23.23 -8.36
C LEU A 197 -20.36 22.73 -8.61
N THR A 198 -19.69 22.28 -7.55
CA THR A 198 -18.40 21.56 -7.66
C THR A 198 -18.63 20.05 -7.64
N SER A 199 -17.69 19.27 -8.19
CA SER A 199 -17.74 17.80 -8.15
C SER A 199 -17.86 17.24 -6.73
N GLU A 200 -17.23 17.92 -5.76
CA GLU A 200 -17.32 17.60 -4.34
C GLU A 200 -18.72 17.85 -3.75
N ILE A 201 -19.38 18.96 -4.13
CA ILE A 201 -20.77 19.25 -3.71
C ILE A 201 -21.71 18.19 -4.27
N ILE A 202 -21.54 17.80 -5.53
CA ILE A 202 -22.35 16.74 -6.16
C ILE A 202 -22.19 15.42 -5.42
N PHE A 203 -20.93 15.04 -5.13
CA PHE A 203 -20.64 13.83 -4.35
C PHE A 203 -21.35 13.86 -2.99
N GLN A 204 -21.30 15.00 -2.30
CA GLN A 204 -21.96 15.18 -1.03
C GLN A 204 -23.49 15.06 -1.14
N ILE A 205 -24.11 15.64 -2.17
CA ILE A 205 -25.56 15.50 -2.43
C ILE A 205 -25.93 14.03 -2.65
N PHE A 206 -25.16 13.29 -3.46
CA PHE A 206 -25.40 11.86 -3.68
C PHE A 206 -25.21 11.02 -2.42
N ALA A 207 -24.27 11.41 -1.56
CA ALA A 207 -24.02 10.76 -0.29
C ALA A 207 -25.13 11.04 0.72
N GLU A 208 -25.67 12.27 0.79
CA GLU A 208 -26.72 12.68 1.73
C GLU A 208 -28.12 12.24 1.30
N LYS A 209 -28.48 12.39 0.02
CA LYS A 209 -29.81 12.13 -0.54
C LYS A 209 -29.77 11.00 -1.59
N PRO A 210 -29.91 9.72 -1.20
CA PRO A 210 -29.86 8.59 -2.12
C PRO A 210 -30.97 8.58 -3.18
N ALA A 211 -32.16 9.14 -2.89
CA ALA A 211 -33.21 9.32 -3.90
C ALA A 211 -32.73 10.17 -5.09
N VAL A 212 -32.00 11.26 -4.83
CA VAL A 212 -31.44 12.15 -5.88
C VAL A 212 -30.43 11.40 -6.73
N ARG A 213 -29.56 10.61 -6.10
CA ARG A 213 -28.59 9.75 -6.79
C ARG A 213 -29.28 8.72 -7.70
N GLN A 214 -30.35 8.07 -7.23
CA GLN A 214 -31.09 7.11 -8.03
C GLN A 214 -31.84 7.78 -9.19
N ALA A 215 -32.44 8.95 -8.95
CA ALA A 215 -33.07 9.76 -10.00
C ALA A 215 -32.05 10.18 -11.06
N PHE A 216 -30.83 10.58 -10.66
CA PHE A 216 -29.75 10.95 -11.57
C PHE A 216 -29.36 9.80 -12.50
N ILE A 217 -29.17 8.59 -11.95
CA ILE A 217 -28.84 7.39 -12.74
C ILE A 217 -29.96 7.04 -13.75
N ASN A 218 -31.22 7.24 -13.35
CA ASN A 218 -32.39 6.87 -14.15
C ASN A 218 -32.76 7.88 -15.23
N TYR A 219 -32.58 9.18 -14.95
CA TYR A 219 -33.04 10.27 -15.82
C TYR A 219 -31.93 10.93 -16.65
N VAL A 220 -30.66 10.83 -16.24
CA VAL A 220 -29.53 11.44 -16.96
C VAL A 220 -28.61 10.37 -17.56
N PRO A 221 -28.31 10.37 -18.87
CA PRO A 221 -28.76 11.30 -19.91
C PRO A 221 -30.08 10.94 -20.62
N SER A 222 -30.78 9.90 -20.17
CA SER A 222 -31.87 9.24 -20.90
C SER A 222 -33.10 10.13 -21.14
N LYS A 223 -33.53 10.89 -20.14
CA LYS A 223 -34.72 11.76 -20.18
C LYS A 223 -34.38 13.25 -20.19
N MET A 224 -33.29 13.65 -19.53
CA MET A 224 -32.90 15.05 -19.41
C MET A 224 -31.37 15.23 -19.37
N THR A 225 -30.91 16.47 -19.61
CA THR A 225 -29.49 16.82 -19.47
C THR A 225 -29.11 17.01 -18.00
N GLU A 226 -27.82 16.85 -17.68
CA GLU A 226 -27.30 17.08 -16.31
C GLU A 226 -27.62 18.50 -15.81
N LYS A 227 -27.55 19.50 -16.69
CA LYS A 227 -27.85 20.89 -16.36
C LYS A 227 -29.32 21.09 -15.99
N ASP A 228 -30.23 20.46 -16.74
CA ASP A 228 -31.66 20.55 -16.49
C ASP A 228 -32.03 19.82 -15.19
N PHE A 229 -31.42 18.65 -14.95
CA PHE A 229 -31.59 17.88 -13.72
C PHE A 229 -31.23 18.71 -12.47
N TRP A 230 -30.03 19.31 -12.45
CA TRP A 230 -29.59 20.12 -11.31
C TRP A 230 -30.45 21.38 -11.14
N THR A 231 -30.91 21.98 -12.24
CA THR A 231 -31.82 23.15 -12.19
C THR A 231 -33.14 22.80 -11.53
N LYS A 232 -33.75 21.65 -11.88
CA LYS A 232 -34.97 21.15 -11.22
C LYS A 232 -34.72 20.82 -9.75
N TYR A 233 -33.62 20.13 -9.44
CA TYR A 233 -33.26 19.79 -8.06
C TYR A 233 -33.12 21.04 -7.17
N PHE A 234 -32.36 22.04 -7.60
CA PHE A 234 -32.16 23.27 -6.82
C PHE A 234 -33.44 24.12 -6.72
N ARG A 235 -34.34 24.06 -7.72
CA ARG A 235 -35.68 24.66 -7.62
C ARG A 235 -36.50 23.98 -6.52
N ALA A 236 -36.51 22.65 -6.47
CA ALA A 236 -37.18 21.91 -5.39
C ALA A 236 -36.57 22.22 -4.01
N GLU A 237 -35.23 22.23 -3.87
CA GLU A 237 -34.56 22.60 -2.62
C GLU A 237 -34.85 24.04 -2.18
N TYR A 238 -34.94 24.98 -3.13
CA TYR A 238 -35.29 26.36 -2.83
C TYR A 238 -36.71 26.49 -2.27
N LEU A 239 -37.68 25.76 -2.84
CA LEU A 239 -39.05 25.71 -2.32
C LEU A 239 -39.11 25.10 -0.92
N TYR A 240 -38.29 24.07 -0.65
CA TYR A 240 -38.14 23.51 0.70
C TYR A 240 -37.56 24.51 1.70
N SER A 241 -36.50 25.22 1.32
CA SER A 241 -35.84 26.19 2.20
C SER A 241 -36.74 27.37 2.55
N THR A 242 -37.58 27.80 1.61
CA THR A 242 -38.50 28.95 1.80
C THR A 242 -39.80 28.59 2.50
N LYS A 243 -39.97 27.33 2.95
CA LYS A 243 -41.17 26.81 3.65
C LYS A 243 -42.48 26.99 2.87
N ASN A 244 -42.42 27.14 1.54
CA ASN A 244 -43.59 27.38 0.71
C ASN A 244 -44.22 26.05 0.24
N THR A 245 -44.78 25.30 1.19
CA THR A 245 -45.28 23.93 1.00
C THR A 245 -46.45 23.84 0.00
N ALA A 246 -47.29 24.88 -0.09
CA ALA A 246 -48.40 24.94 -1.03
C ALA A 246 -47.91 25.04 -2.49
N VAL A 247 -46.88 25.83 -2.75
CA VAL A 247 -46.27 25.95 -4.09
C VAL A 247 -45.49 24.68 -4.44
N ALA A 248 -44.80 24.07 -3.47
CA ALA A 248 -44.15 22.78 -3.69
C ALA A 248 -45.14 21.68 -4.06
N ALA A 249 -46.31 21.61 -3.41
CA ALA A 249 -47.34 20.63 -3.73
C ALA A 249 -47.97 20.85 -5.11
N ALA A 250 -48.18 22.11 -5.51
CA ALA A 250 -48.67 22.46 -6.84
C ALA A 250 -47.64 22.10 -7.93
N GLU A 251 -46.37 22.47 -7.76
CA GLU A 251 -45.33 22.12 -8.73
C GLU A 251 -45.06 20.59 -8.80
N ALA A 252 -45.20 19.86 -7.68
CA ALA A 252 -45.13 18.40 -7.67
C ALA A 252 -46.28 17.74 -8.43
N ALA A 253 -47.45 18.37 -8.47
CA ALA A 253 -48.60 17.88 -9.23
C ALA A 253 -48.45 18.15 -10.74
N GLU A 254 -47.68 19.17 -11.11
CA GLU A 254 -47.45 19.56 -12.51
C GLU A 254 -46.20 18.90 -13.13
N ASP A 255 -45.15 18.64 -12.35
CA ASP A 255 -43.90 18.04 -12.82
C ASP A 255 -43.58 16.74 -12.05
N GLU A 256 -43.88 15.59 -12.67
CA GLU A 256 -43.60 14.25 -12.12
C GLU A 256 -42.11 14.04 -11.80
N GLU A 257 -41.20 14.73 -12.50
CA GLU A 257 -39.76 14.62 -12.27
C GLU A 257 -39.32 15.46 -11.06
N LEU A 258 -39.95 16.63 -10.87
CA LEU A 258 -39.75 17.46 -9.68
C LEU A 258 -40.35 16.81 -8.42
N ALA A 259 -41.47 16.09 -8.59
CA ALA A 259 -42.13 15.36 -7.52
C ALA A 259 -41.22 14.30 -6.86
N VAL A 260 -40.26 13.73 -7.59
CA VAL A 260 -39.29 12.76 -7.03
C VAL A 260 -38.41 13.40 -5.96
N PHE A 261 -38.05 14.67 -6.12
CA PHE A 261 -37.23 15.39 -5.14
C PHE A 261 -38.05 15.90 -3.95
N LEU A 262 -39.36 16.07 -4.15
CA LEU A 262 -40.30 16.56 -3.14
C LEU A 262 -40.91 15.44 -2.27
N LYS A 263 -40.73 14.16 -2.65
CA LYS A 263 -41.20 13.00 -1.88
C LYS A 263 -40.22 12.62 -0.75
N PRO A 264 -40.73 12.06 0.37
CA PRO A 264 -39.85 11.51 1.40
C PRO A 264 -38.99 10.38 0.81
N ASP A 265 -37.71 10.37 1.16
CA ASP A 265 -36.74 9.39 0.65
C ASP A 265 -37.00 8.00 1.25
N GLU A 266 -37.74 7.18 0.50
CA GLU A 266 -38.14 5.82 0.90
C GLU A 266 -36.93 4.93 1.22
N ILE A 267 -35.79 5.15 0.54
CA ILE A 267 -34.54 4.41 0.75
C ILE A 267 -34.04 4.65 2.18
N LEU A 268 -34.03 5.91 2.62
CA LEU A 268 -33.61 6.26 3.97
C LEU A 268 -34.63 5.82 5.02
N ALA A 269 -35.92 5.89 4.72
CA ALA A 269 -36.97 5.37 5.60
C ALA A 269 -36.83 3.86 5.82
N GLN A 270 -36.52 3.09 4.76
CA GLN A 270 -36.27 1.66 4.85
C GLN A 270 -35.00 1.35 5.67
N GLU A 271 -33.91 2.09 5.43
CA GLU A 271 -32.67 1.95 6.21
C GLU A 271 -32.89 2.24 7.70
N ALA A 272 -33.65 3.29 8.04
CA ALA A 272 -34.00 3.61 9.42
C ALA A 272 -34.79 2.46 10.08
N ARG A 273 -35.80 1.91 9.40
CA ARG A 273 -36.57 0.75 9.90
C ARG A 273 -35.69 -0.47 10.13
N GLN A 274 -34.73 -0.74 9.24
CA GLN A 274 -33.78 -1.84 9.40
C GLN A 274 -32.83 -1.61 10.59
N LYS A 275 -32.33 -0.39 10.79
CA LYS A 275 -31.48 -0.03 11.93
C LYS A 275 -32.23 -0.16 13.25
N ILE A 276 -33.48 0.29 13.32
CA ILE A 276 -34.34 0.14 14.51
C ILE A 276 -34.50 -1.34 14.89
N ARG A 277 -34.70 -2.23 13.90
CA ARG A 277 -34.76 -3.69 14.13
C ARG A 277 -33.45 -4.30 14.64
N ARG A 278 -32.31 -3.61 14.47
CA ARG A 278 -30.98 -4.04 14.94
C ARG A 278 -30.66 -3.50 16.34
N VAL A 279 -31.45 -2.57 16.88
CA VAL A 279 -31.27 -2.08 18.26
C VAL A 279 -31.45 -3.25 19.23
N ASP A 280 -30.64 -3.26 20.28
CA ASP A 280 -30.63 -4.30 21.28
C ASP A 280 -31.98 -4.35 22.04
N PRO A 281 -32.77 -5.45 22.00
CA PRO A 281 -34.03 -5.54 22.75
C PRO A 281 -33.87 -5.59 24.27
N THR A 282 -32.64 -5.76 24.78
CA THR A 282 -32.31 -5.66 26.21
C THR A 282 -31.95 -4.23 26.63
N LEU A 283 -31.83 -3.31 25.67
CA LEU A 283 -31.84 -1.88 25.94
C LEU A 283 -33.26 -1.50 26.33
N ASP A 284 -33.48 -1.31 27.63
CA ASP A 284 -34.76 -0.87 28.17
C ASP A 284 -35.00 0.60 27.79
N MET A 285 -35.73 0.83 26.70
CA MET A 285 -36.19 2.15 26.29
C MET A 285 -37.38 2.66 27.14
N GLU A 286 -37.98 1.80 27.96
CA GLU A 286 -39.08 2.14 28.86
C GLU A 286 -38.55 2.88 30.11
N ALA A 287 -37.30 2.61 30.51
CA ALA A 287 -36.58 3.38 31.53
C ALA A 287 -36.44 4.88 31.15
N ASP A 288 -36.22 5.19 29.87
CA ASP A 288 -36.18 6.59 29.37
C ASP A 288 -37.57 7.27 29.43
N GLN A 289 -38.68 6.52 29.32
CA GLN A 289 -40.03 7.07 29.53
C GLN A 289 -40.29 7.38 31.01
N GLY A 290 -39.63 6.67 31.93
CA GLY A 290 -39.67 6.96 33.37
C GLY A 290 -38.78 8.13 33.79
N ASP A 291 -37.71 8.40 33.03
CA ASP A 291 -36.83 9.58 33.17
C ASP A 291 -37.35 10.82 32.41
N ASP A 292 -38.50 10.71 31.74
CA ASP A 292 -39.24 11.85 31.20
C ASP A 292 -39.86 12.60 32.39
N TYR A 293 -39.07 13.49 33.02
CA TYR A 293 -39.51 14.39 34.09
C TYR A 293 -40.65 15.34 33.67
N THR A 294 -41.19 15.20 32.46
CA THR A 294 -42.38 15.92 31.96
C THR A 294 -43.59 15.79 32.90
N HIS A 295 -43.67 14.72 33.69
CA HIS A 295 -44.73 14.53 34.69
C HIS A 295 -44.43 15.21 36.05
N LEU A 296 -43.18 15.62 36.29
CA LEU A 296 -42.76 16.38 37.47
C LEU A 296 -42.79 17.87 37.16
N MET A 297 -43.72 18.59 37.80
CA MET A 297 -43.99 20.03 37.62
C MET A 297 -42.76 20.96 37.80
N ASP A 298 -41.64 20.46 38.34
CA ASP A 298 -40.44 21.25 38.65
C ASP A 298 -39.27 21.01 37.67
N HIS A 299 -39.35 20.00 36.80
CA HIS A 299 -38.28 19.67 35.86
C HIS A 299 -38.82 19.40 34.45
N GLY A 300 -39.02 20.49 33.71
CA GLY A 300 -39.29 20.52 32.29
C GLY A 300 -39.19 21.95 31.81
N ILE A 301 -38.80 22.17 30.55
CA ILE A 301 -38.93 23.49 29.93
C ILE A 301 -40.41 23.85 30.01
N GLN A 302 -40.78 24.81 30.87
CA GLN A 302 -42.14 25.35 30.88
C GLN A 302 -42.42 25.84 29.47
N ARG A 303 -43.26 25.10 28.76
CA ARG A 303 -43.80 25.55 27.48
C ARG A 303 -44.70 26.72 27.81
N ASP A 304 -44.16 27.92 27.64
CA ASP A 304 -44.95 29.14 27.68
C ASP A 304 -46.16 28.94 26.77
N GLY A 305 -47.35 29.27 27.28
CA GLY A 305 -48.66 28.85 26.78
C GLY A 305 -49.06 29.46 25.43
N THR A 306 -48.14 29.55 24.49
CA THR A 306 -48.46 29.80 23.09
C THR A 306 -48.76 28.44 22.48
N MET A 307 -50.02 28.24 22.10
CA MET A 307 -50.45 27.11 21.29
C MET A 307 -49.49 26.97 20.11
N ASP A 308 -48.53 26.06 20.21
CA ASP A 308 -47.84 25.54 19.05
C ASP A 308 -48.96 25.02 18.17
N VAL A 309 -49.20 25.76 17.09
CA VAL A 309 -49.91 25.30 15.92
C VAL A 309 -49.45 23.87 15.75
N VAL A 310 -50.35 22.91 16.01
CA VAL A 310 -50.17 21.51 15.65
C VAL A 310 -49.53 21.58 14.29
N GLU A 311 -48.24 21.23 14.22
CA GLU A 311 -47.48 21.33 12.98
C GLU A 311 -48.36 20.60 11.97
N PRO A 312 -48.97 21.32 11.01
CA PRO A 312 -50.10 20.77 10.30
C PRO A 312 -49.62 19.48 9.67
N GLN A 313 -50.51 18.50 9.54
CA GLN A 313 -50.24 17.17 8.98
C GLN A 313 -49.68 17.18 7.53
N ASN A 314 -49.17 18.32 7.07
CA ASN A 314 -48.35 18.59 5.89
C ASN A 314 -46.84 18.33 6.10
N GLY A 315 -46.41 17.83 7.26
CA GLY A 315 -45.03 17.37 7.51
C GLY A 315 -44.57 16.18 6.66
N GLN A 316 -45.41 15.66 5.75
CA GLN A 316 -45.13 14.47 4.92
C GLN A 316 -43.91 14.62 4.01
N PHE A 317 -43.52 15.85 3.66
CA PHE A 317 -42.49 16.11 2.65
C PHE A 317 -41.13 16.54 3.23
N ARG A 318 -41.02 16.85 4.52
CA ARG A 318 -39.81 17.48 5.09
C ARG A 318 -39.22 16.69 6.25
N ARG A 319 -37.90 16.49 6.25
CA ARG A 319 -37.15 15.99 7.40
C ARG A 319 -37.00 17.06 8.46
N SER A 320 -37.03 16.65 9.73
CA SER A 320 -36.69 17.55 10.82
C SER A 320 -35.20 17.90 10.79
N LEU A 321 -34.82 19.05 11.35
CA LEU A 321 -33.42 19.47 11.43
C LEU A 321 -32.54 18.39 12.08
N LEU A 322 -33.08 17.70 13.10
CA LEU A 322 -32.39 16.63 13.81
C LEU A 322 -32.14 15.40 12.90
N GLN A 323 -33.11 15.06 12.05
CA GLN A 323 -32.95 13.99 11.05
C GLN A 323 -31.88 14.35 10.02
N ASP A 324 -31.83 15.61 9.57
CA ASP A 324 -30.82 16.08 8.63
C ASP A 324 -29.41 16.12 9.26
N LEU A 325 -29.29 16.57 10.51
CA LEU A 325 -28.03 16.57 11.26
C LEU A 325 -27.50 15.15 11.46
N ASN A 326 -28.36 14.23 11.94
CA ASN A 326 -28.00 12.82 12.13
C ASN A 326 -27.62 12.16 10.80
N ARG A 327 -28.29 12.53 9.71
CA ARG A 327 -27.95 12.05 8.37
C ARG A 327 -26.58 12.53 7.94
N HIS A 328 -26.31 13.82 8.07
CA HIS A 328 -25.02 14.40 7.72
C HIS A 328 -23.89 13.80 8.56
N ALA A 329 -24.08 13.68 9.87
CA ALA A 329 -23.12 13.03 10.77
C ALA A 329 -22.83 11.57 10.35
N ALA A 330 -23.85 10.79 10.01
CA ALA A 330 -23.66 9.43 9.51
C ALA A 330 -22.85 9.40 8.20
N VAL A 331 -23.11 10.33 7.28
CA VAL A 331 -22.38 10.42 6.00
C VAL A 331 -20.91 10.83 6.22
N VAL A 332 -20.65 11.74 7.15
CA VAL A 332 -19.29 12.14 7.54
C VAL A 332 -18.53 10.96 8.16
N LEU A 333 -19.19 10.17 9.02
CA LEU A 333 -18.61 8.97 9.62
C LEU A 333 -18.38 7.84 8.60
N GLU A 334 -19.25 7.71 7.58
CA GLU A 334 -19.05 6.78 6.46
C GLU A 334 -17.82 7.13 5.60
N GLY A 335 -17.41 8.40 5.58
CA GLY A 335 -16.22 8.90 4.88
C GLY A 335 -16.33 8.90 3.34
N ARG A 336 -15.25 9.28 2.66
CA ARG A 336 -15.14 9.29 1.19
C ARG A 336 -14.50 8.00 0.69
N ASN A 337 -15.33 7.04 0.31
CA ASN A 337 -14.88 5.73 -0.21
C ASN A 337 -14.47 5.75 -1.70
N ILE A 338 -14.60 6.88 -2.39
CA ILE A 338 -14.39 7.02 -3.85
C ILE A 338 -13.57 8.27 -4.12
N ASP A 339 -12.56 8.18 -4.99
CA ASP A 339 -11.79 9.35 -5.40
C ASP A 339 -12.53 10.11 -6.53
N VAL A 340 -12.89 11.36 -6.26
CA VAL A 340 -13.71 12.27 -7.10
C VAL A 340 -12.86 13.00 -8.14
N ASP A 341 -11.53 12.90 -8.08
CA ASP A 341 -10.63 13.82 -8.78
C ASP A 341 -10.53 13.60 -10.30
N SER A 342 -11.27 12.64 -10.90
CA SER A 342 -11.23 12.43 -12.36
C SER A 342 -12.41 11.65 -13.01
N GLU A 343 -13.48 11.32 -12.28
CA GLU A 343 -14.57 10.50 -12.84
C GLU A 343 -15.81 11.31 -13.25
N ASN A 344 -16.43 10.90 -14.37
CA ASN A 344 -17.74 11.39 -14.81
C ASN A 344 -18.76 11.30 -13.65
N THR A 345 -19.60 12.33 -13.45
CA THR A 345 -20.61 12.42 -12.36
C THR A 345 -21.44 11.14 -12.21
N ARG A 346 -21.75 10.48 -13.32
CA ARG A 346 -22.49 9.21 -13.35
C ARG A 346 -21.69 8.01 -12.81
N SER A 347 -20.39 7.91 -13.13
CA SER A 347 -19.52 6.85 -12.58
C SER A 347 -19.48 6.94 -11.06
N VAL A 348 -19.35 8.15 -10.53
CA VAL A 348 -19.37 8.43 -9.09
C VAL A 348 -20.71 8.00 -8.46
N ALA A 349 -21.84 8.35 -9.09
CA ALA A 349 -23.16 7.95 -8.63
C ALA A 349 -23.35 6.42 -8.61
N GLU A 350 -22.95 5.73 -9.68
CA GLU A 350 -23.04 4.27 -9.79
C GLU A 350 -22.08 3.55 -8.84
N ALA A 351 -20.86 4.06 -8.67
CA ALA A 351 -19.88 3.53 -7.71
C ALA A 351 -20.40 3.64 -6.27
N LEU A 352 -20.98 4.79 -5.90
CA LEU A 352 -21.57 4.99 -4.57
C LEU A 352 -22.79 4.08 -4.36
N ALA A 353 -23.57 3.82 -5.42
CA ALA A 353 -24.68 2.86 -5.37
C ALA A 353 -24.18 1.42 -5.17
N ARG A 354 -23.14 0.99 -5.90
CA ARG A 354 -22.50 -0.33 -5.77
C ARG A 354 -21.93 -0.56 -4.37
N VAL A 355 -21.16 0.40 -3.84
CA VAL A 355 -20.58 0.30 -2.49
C VAL A 355 -21.67 0.09 -1.43
N LYS A 356 -22.80 0.81 -1.53
CA LYS A 356 -23.92 0.66 -0.59
C LYS A 356 -24.72 -0.63 -0.79
N GLN A 357 -24.68 -1.26 -1.96
CA GLN A 357 -25.31 -2.58 -2.16
C GLN A 357 -24.45 -3.69 -1.56
N VAL A 358 -23.12 -3.61 -1.73
CA VAL A 358 -22.18 -4.58 -1.14
C VAL A 358 -22.26 -4.55 0.39
N SER A 359 -22.25 -3.37 1.00
CA SER A 359 -22.37 -3.26 2.47
C SER A 359 -23.73 -3.73 3.02
N LYS A 360 -24.79 -3.69 2.21
CA LYS A 360 -26.10 -4.27 2.57
C LYS A 360 -26.07 -5.79 2.54
N ALA A 361 -25.45 -6.39 1.53
CA ALA A 361 -25.31 -7.84 1.39
C ALA A 361 -24.47 -8.45 2.54
N ASP A 362 -23.39 -7.78 2.93
CA ASP A 362 -22.53 -8.22 4.04
C ASP A 362 -23.24 -8.12 5.40
N GLY A 363 -24.20 -7.21 5.56
CA GLY A 363 -24.97 -7.05 6.80
C GLY A 363 -26.24 -7.90 6.92
N GLU A 364 -26.59 -8.67 5.89
CA GLU A 364 -27.81 -9.49 5.82
C GLU A 364 -27.55 -10.98 6.10
N THR A 365 -26.29 -11.38 6.34
CA THR A 365 -25.95 -12.67 6.94
C THR A 365 -26.39 -12.68 8.42
N THR A 366 -27.68 -12.92 8.63
CA THR A 366 -28.36 -12.93 9.94
C THR A 366 -27.68 -13.79 11.02
N LYS A 367 -26.84 -14.76 10.64
CA LYS A 367 -26.03 -15.57 11.57
C LYS A 367 -24.80 -14.83 12.11
N ASP A 368 -24.15 -13.98 11.32
CA ASP A 368 -22.97 -13.21 11.75
C ASP A 368 -23.37 -12.08 12.70
N ALA A 369 -24.50 -11.41 12.48
CA ALA A 369 -24.92 -10.28 13.29
C ALA A 369 -25.19 -10.65 14.78
N ASN A 370 -25.81 -11.82 15.01
CA ASN A 370 -26.06 -12.32 16.37
C ASN A 370 -24.74 -12.78 17.04
N GLN A 371 -23.83 -13.38 16.28
CA GLN A 371 -22.52 -13.80 16.79
C GLN A 371 -21.63 -12.59 17.12
N GLU A 372 -21.65 -11.55 16.28
CA GLU A 372 -20.96 -10.28 16.52
C GLU A 372 -21.52 -9.59 17.77
N ARG A 373 -22.84 -9.61 17.94
CA ARG A 373 -23.49 -9.05 19.13
C ARG A 373 -23.08 -9.76 20.42
N LEU A 374 -23.09 -11.09 20.42
CA LEU A 374 -22.59 -11.88 21.56
C LEU A 374 -21.11 -11.60 21.83
N ALA A 375 -20.29 -11.44 20.77
CA ALA A 375 -18.88 -11.07 20.92
C ALA A 375 -18.69 -9.66 21.50
N ARG A 376 -19.53 -8.68 21.12
CA ARG A 376 -19.49 -7.33 21.71
C ARG A 376 -19.91 -7.33 23.18
N MET A 377 -20.97 -8.06 23.54
CA MET A 377 -21.36 -8.24 24.94
C MET A 377 -20.24 -8.88 25.76
N SER A 378 -19.59 -9.92 25.23
CA SER A 378 -18.45 -10.56 25.87
C SER A 378 -17.28 -9.60 26.08
N ARG A 379 -16.99 -8.71 25.12
CA ARG A 379 -15.91 -7.71 25.24
C ARG A 379 -16.22 -6.60 26.25
N LEU A 380 -17.48 -6.15 26.33
CA LEU A 380 -17.89 -5.11 27.28
C LEU A 380 -17.99 -5.65 28.72
N ALA A 381 -18.31 -6.93 28.88
CA ALA A 381 -18.31 -7.60 30.18
C ALA A 381 -16.90 -7.94 30.68
N GLU A 382 -15.90 -7.93 29.80
CA GLU A 382 -14.52 -8.23 30.15
C GLU A 382 -13.86 -7.00 30.79
N MET A 383 -13.50 -7.12 32.07
CA MET A 383 -12.79 -6.06 32.81
C MET A 383 -11.28 -6.31 32.74
N GLU A 384 -10.52 -5.32 32.29
CA GLU A 384 -9.06 -5.39 32.12
C GLU A 384 -8.35 -5.82 33.43
N ASP A 385 -8.83 -5.32 34.56
CA ASP A 385 -8.27 -5.54 35.90
C ASP A 385 -8.44 -6.97 36.41
N LEU A 386 -9.40 -7.72 35.87
CA LEU A 386 -9.70 -9.11 36.24
C LEU A 386 -9.10 -10.12 35.26
N GLN A 387 -8.41 -9.66 34.20
CA GLN A 387 -7.72 -10.54 33.27
C GLN A 387 -6.49 -11.16 33.92
N ALA A 388 -6.23 -12.43 33.62
CA ALA A 388 -4.94 -13.04 33.92
C ALA A 388 -3.84 -12.22 33.20
N PRO A 389 -2.68 -11.98 33.82
CA PRO A 389 -1.57 -11.29 33.16
C PRO A 389 -1.30 -11.93 31.80
N GLN A 390 -1.31 -11.13 30.73
CA GLN A 390 -0.97 -11.61 29.39
C GLN A 390 0.51 -12.01 29.34
N ASN A 391 0.78 -13.23 29.80
CA ASN A 391 2.07 -13.87 29.63
C ASN A 391 2.16 -14.28 28.16
N PHE A 392 2.70 -13.40 27.32
CA PHE A 392 3.16 -13.81 25.99
C PHE A 392 4.06 -15.04 26.17
N PRO A 393 3.91 -16.10 25.35
CA PRO A 393 4.78 -17.27 25.39
C PRO A 393 6.16 -16.88 24.83
N LEU A 394 6.89 -16.06 25.59
CA LEU A 394 8.29 -15.76 25.37
C LEU A 394 9.06 -16.96 25.89
N ALA A 395 9.84 -17.59 25.03
CA ALA A 395 10.74 -18.65 25.45
C ALA A 395 11.69 -18.07 26.51
N PRO A 396 11.70 -18.58 27.76
CA PRO A 396 12.62 -18.10 28.77
C PRO A 396 14.04 -18.47 28.35
N LEU A 397 14.82 -17.46 27.94
CA LEU A 397 16.23 -17.62 27.58
C LEU A 397 17.05 -17.70 28.88
N SER A 398 17.39 -18.92 29.30
CA SER A 398 18.32 -19.15 30.41
C SER A 398 19.76 -19.11 29.88
N ILE A 399 20.47 -18.03 30.19
CA ILE A 399 21.92 -17.96 29.96
C ILE A 399 22.58 -18.97 30.92
N LYS A 400 23.34 -19.94 30.40
CA LYS A 400 23.96 -21.00 31.19
C LYS A 400 25.04 -20.46 32.15
N ASP A 401 25.94 -19.62 31.64
CA ASP A 401 26.92 -18.89 32.44
C ASP A 401 26.99 -17.43 31.97
N PRO A 402 26.51 -16.47 32.77
CA PRO A 402 26.62 -15.04 32.44
C PRO A 402 28.07 -14.58 32.29
N ARG A 403 29.05 -15.27 32.91
CA ARG A 403 30.46 -14.88 32.88
C ARG A 403 31.06 -15.06 31.49
N ASP A 404 30.70 -16.14 30.78
CA ASP A 404 31.16 -16.39 29.41
C ASP A 404 30.77 -15.26 28.44
N TYR A 405 29.61 -14.63 28.67
CA TYR A 405 29.18 -13.46 27.91
C TYR A 405 30.09 -12.25 28.16
N PHE A 406 30.46 -11.98 29.41
CA PHE A 406 31.33 -10.84 29.74
C PHE A 406 32.82 -11.09 29.44
N GLU A 407 33.29 -12.34 29.52
CA GLU A 407 34.66 -12.73 29.19
C GLU A 407 34.89 -12.73 27.66
N SER A 408 33.90 -13.17 26.88
CA SER A 408 33.99 -13.13 25.40
C SER A 408 33.99 -11.70 24.84
N GLN A 409 33.33 -10.75 25.50
CA GLN A 409 33.41 -9.33 25.12
C GLN A 409 34.78 -8.70 25.42
N GLN A 410 35.51 -9.21 26.43
CA GLN A 410 36.85 -8.72 26.77
C GLN A 410 37.94 -9.26 25.84
N GLY A 411 37.66 -10.31 25.06
CA GLY A 411 38.62 -10.95 24.15
C GLY A 411 39.18 -10.10 23.00
N ASN A 412 38.66 -8.88 22.77
CA ASN A 412 39.13 -7.97 21.71
C ASN A 412 39.86 -6.71 22.21
N VAL A 413 40.01 -6.51 23.52
CA VAL A 413 40.84 -5.43 24.05
C VAL A 413 42.24 -5.97 24.31
N VAL A 414 43.09 -5.90 23.28
CA VAL A 414 44.57 -5.95 23.35
C VAL A 414 45.13 -6.94 24.38
N ASN A 415 45.21 -8.21 23.98
CA ASN A 415 46.13 -9.14 24.61
C ASN A 415 47.57 -8.78 24.22
N GLU A 416 48.16 -7.78 24.89
CA GLU A 416 49.53 -8.01 25.34
C GLU A 416 49.43 -9.02 26.49
N PRO A 417 50.18 -10.13 26.45
CA PRO A 417 50.10 -11.17 27.46
C PRO A 417 50.78 -10.68 28.73
N ARG A 418 50.10 -9.83 29.50
CA ARG A 418 50.54 -9.52 30.87
C ARG A 418 50.14 -10.68 31.77
N GLY A 419 50.95 -11.73 31.69
CA GLY A 419 50.97 -12.84 32.62
C GLY A 419 49.91 -13.90 32.36
N ALA A 420 50.34 -15.00 31.72
CA ALA A 420 49.70 -16.29 31.92
C ALA A 420 49.67 -16.60 33.42
N GLY A 421 48.50 -16.41 34.03
CA GLY A 421 48.31 -16.52 35.46
C GLY A 421 46.83 -16.47 35.78
N THR A 422 46.11 -17.54 35.46
CA THR A 422 44.83 -17.90 36.08
C THR A 422 45.04 -18.02 37.59
N LEU A 423 45.09 -16.89 38.28
CA LEU A 423 44.87 -16.86 39.71
C LEU A 423 43.40 -16.48 39.89
N LYS A 424 42.53 -17.50 39.98
CA LYS A 424 41.26 -17.36 40.69
C LYS A 424 41.62 -17.00 42.14
N ARG A 425 41.98 -15.74 42.39
CA ARG A 425 42.22 -15.24 43.74
C ARG A 425 40.91 -15.45 44.47
N ASN A 426 40.92 -16.31 45.47
CA ASN A 426 39.74 -16.57 46.27
C ASN A 426 39.31 -15.21 46.87
N VAL A 427 38.00 -14.90 46.90
CA VAL A 427 37.52 -13.58 47.37
C VAL A 427 38.10 -13.24 48.76
N HIS A 428 38.36 -14.27 49.56
CA HIS A 428 38.99 -14.18 50.87
C HIS A 428 40.45 -13.71 50.84
N GLU A 429 41.23 -14.16 49.86
CA GLU A 429 42.62 -13.70 49.69
C GLU A 429 42.67 -12.26 49.15
N ALA A 430 41.79 -11.92 48.20
CA ALA A 430 41.68 -10.55 47.72
C ALA A 430 41.23 -9.59 48.83
N TYR A 431 40.28 -10.02 49.68
CA TYR A 431 39.86 -9.27 50.85
C TYR A 431 40.99 -9.13 51.89
N GLY A 432 41.77 -10.19 52.11
CA GLY A 432 42.97 -10.16 52.96
C GLY A 432 43.99 -9.11 52.47
N SER A 433 44.35 -9.17 51.19
CA SER A 433 45.28 -8.19 50.57
C SER A 433 44.74 -6.76 50.60
N LEU A 434 43.43 -6.58 50.39
CA LEU A 434 42.80 -5.26 50.50
C LEU A 434 42.85 -4.73 51.94
N LYS A 435 42.56 -5.58 52.92
CA LYS A 435 42.60 -5.22 54.34
C LYS A 435 44.02 -4.85 54.78
N GLU A 436 45.02 -5.61 54.35
CA GLU A 436 46.44 -5.29 54.57
C GLU A 436 46.82 -3.97 53.90
N SER A 437 46.40 -3.74 52.65
CA SER A 437 46.64 -2.47 51.94
C SER A 437 45.99 -1.27 52.62
N ILE A 438 44.76 -1.42 53.15
CA ILE A 438 44.06 -0.36 53.91
C ILE A 438 44.77 -0.08 55.24
N LEU A 439 45.27 -1.13 55.92
CA LEU A 439 46.04 -0.97 57.15
C LEU A 439 47.38 -0.28 56.89
N GLU A 440 48.04 -0.60 55.77
CA GLU A 440 49.27 0.06 55.35
C GLU A 440 49.03 1.55 55.03
N ILE A 441 47.96 1.88 54.31
CA ILE A 441 47.57 3.29 54.03
C ILE A 441 47.22 4.04 55.33
N ARG A 442 46.56 3.38 56.29
CA ARG A 442 46.22 4.00 57.59
C ARG A 442 47.45 4.25 58.46
N THR A 443 48.49 3.44 58.33
CA THR A 443 49.70 3.52 59.17
C THR A 443 50.78 4.42 58.57
N LYS A 444 50.95 4.40 57.25
CA LYS A 444 51.98 5.19 56.53
C LYS A 444 51.42 6.45 55.84
N GLY A 445 50.09 6.61 55.79
CA GLY A 445 49.44 7.62 54.97
C GLY A 445 49.44 7.24 53.49
N LEU A 446 48.77 8.05 52.66
CA LEU A 446 48.92 7.91 51.20
C LEU A 446 50.31 8.38 50.78
N SER A 447 50.89 7.75 49.75
CA SER A 447 52.16 8.19 49.18
C SER A 447 52.04 9.63 48.68
N ASP A 448 52.92 10.52 49.13
CA ASP A 448 53.02 11.90 48.65
C ASP A 448 54.28 12.03 47.77
N PRO A 449 54.15 12.39 46.47
CA PRO A 449 52.93 12.74 45.76
C PRO A 449 52.08 11.53 45.33
N LEU A 450 50.76 11.70 45.46
CA LEU A 450 49.74 10.69 45.08
C LEU A 450 49.86 10.21 43.64
N ILE A 451 50.34 11.10 42.77
CA ILE A 451 50.60 10.84 41.36
C ILE A 451 52.05 11.24 41.11
N LYS A 452 52.82 10.33 40.52
CA LYS A 452 54.18 10.62 40.09
C LYS A 452 54.16 11.81 39.11
N PRO A 453 54.97 12.86 39.32
CA PRO A 453 54.93 14.07 38.50
C PRO A 453 55.20 13.78 37.02
N GLU A 454 55.97 12.73 36.71
CA GLU A 454 56.25 12.29 35.35
C GLU A 454 54.98 11.81 34.62
N VAL A 455 54.14 11.04 35.31
CA VAL A 455 52.87 10.52 34.75
C VAL A 455 51.88 11.66 34.54
N ALA A 456 51.81 12.59 35.51
CA ALA A 456 50.99 13.78 35.35
C ALA A 456 51.42 14.61 34.13
N PHE A 457 52.73 14.82 33.96
CA PHE A 457 53.28 15.55 32.81
C PHE A 457 53.01 14.85 31.47
N GLU A 458 53.11 13.52 31.42
CA GLU A 458 52.79 12.74 30.22
C GLU A 458 51.30 12.87 29.84
N VAL A 459 50.41 12.79 30.83
CA VAL A 459 48.96 13.02 30.64
C VAL A 459 48.69 14.45 30.15
N PHE A 460 49.32 15.46 30.76
CA PHE A 460 49.17 16.85 30.32
C PHE A 460 49.68 17.07 28.89
N ARG A 461 50.82 16.47 28.53
CA ARG A 461 51.39 16.56 27.18
C ARG A 461 50.45 15.91 26.15
N SER A 462 49.96 14.71 26.45
CA SER A 462 48.99 13.99 25.61
C SER A 462 47.70 14.80 25.43
N LEU A 463 47.12 15.30 26.53
CA LEU A 463 45.90 16.10 26.48
C LEU A 463 46.09 17.38 25.67
N THR A 464 47.21 18.08 25.87
CA THR A 464 47.54 19.31 25.12
C THR A 464 47.68 19.04 23.62
N GLN A 465 48.30 17.91 23.25
CA GLN A 465 48.41 17.50 21.86
C GLN A 465 47.05 17.14 21.25
N THR A 466 46.18 16.49 22.02
CA THR A 466 44.81 16.13 21.60
C THR A 466 43.91 17.36 21.43
N ILE A 467 44.00 18.34 22.34
CA ILE A 467 43.27 19.62 22.23
C ILE A 467 43.78 20.42 21.02
N SER A 468 45.10 20.45 20.80
CA SER A 468 45.70 21.15 19.67
C SER A 468 45.28 20.55 18.32
N THR A 469 45.23 19.22 18.22
CA THR A 469 44.74 18.52 17.03
C THR A 469 43.23 18.72 16.83
N ALA A 470 42.43 18.64 17.89
CA ALA A 470 40.99 18.91 17.83
C ALA A 470 40.68 20.35 17.37
N LYS A 471 41.43 21.35 17.85
CA LYS A 471 41.29 22.75 17.44
C LYS A 471 41.59 22.96 15.96
N ASN A 472 42.53 22.20 15.39
CA ASN A 472 42.84 22.26 13.96
C ASN A 472 41.72 21.65 13.09
N ILE A 473 40.93 20.73 13.63
CA ILE A 473 39.84 20.04 12.92
C ILE A 473 38.51 20.80 13.06
N ILE A 474 38.21 21.35 14.24
CA ILE A 474 36.89 21.93 14.59
C ILE A 474 36.80 23.43 14.25
N GLY A 475 37.90 24.08 13.85
CA GLY A 475 37.90 25.51 13.56
C GLY A 475 37.74 26.38 14.81
N LYS A 476 37.57 27.70 14.63
CA LYS A 476 37.49 28.68 15.74
C LYS A 476 36.13 28.65 16.45
N ASN A 477 35.09 28.11 15.80
CA ASN A 477 33.71 28.07 16.28
C ASN A 477 33.16 26.64 16.20
N PRO A 478 32.51 26.12 17.26
CA PRO A 478 31.92 24.76 17.25
C PRO A 478 30.72 24.60 16.30
N ARG A 479 30.30 25.67 15.60
CA ARG A 479 29.17 25.69 14.66
C ARG A 479 29.58 25.80 13.19
N GLU A 480 30.84 26.10 12.89
CA GLU A 480 31.31 26.15 11.50
C GLU A 480 31.82 24.78 11.09
N SER A 481 31.11 24.11 10.18
CA SER A 481 31.63 22.89 9.58
C SER A 481 32.75 23.23 8.60
N PHE A 482 33.81 22.43 8.54
CA PHE A 482 34.85 22.59 7.53
C PHE A 482 34.28 22.58 6.10
N LEU A 483 33.18 21.85 5.87
CA LEU A 483 32.46 21.83 4.59
C LEU A 483 32.02 23.24 4.14
N ASP A 484 31.76 24.14 5.07
CA ASP A 484 31.31 25.51 4.77
C ASP A 484 32.47 26.44 4.37
N ARG A 485 33.73 26.01 4.58
CA ARG A 485 34.94 26.74 4.20
C ARG A 485 35.44 26.40 2.79
N LEU A 486 34.94 25.31 2.22
CA LEU A 486 35.27 24.91 0.84
C LEU A 486 34.45 25.74 -0.17
N PRO A 487 34.99 25.97 -1.38
CA PRO A 487 34.19 26.50 -2.49
C PRO A 487 32.93 25.65 -2.69
N LYS A 488 31.79 26.31 -2.93
CA LYS A 488 30.49 25.62 -3.07
C LYS A 488 30.52 24.50 -4.12
N SER A 489 31.21 24.72 -5.25
CA SER A 489 31.39 23.71 -6.30
C SER A 489 32.11 22.46 -5.78
N THR A 490 33.27 22.63 -5.15
CA THR A 490 34.07 21.52 -4.59
C THR A 490 33.30 20.79 -3.49
N ARG A 491 32.56 21.52 -2.65
CA ARG A 491 31.73 20.92 -1.60
C ARG A 491 30.63 20.04 -2.21
N ASP A 492 29.91 20.54 -3.21
CA ASP A 492 28.82 19.81 -3.87
C ASP A 492 29.35 18.59 -4.66
N GLU A 493 30.57 18.69 -5.20
CA GLU A 493 31.30 17.57 -5.81
C GLU A 493 31.71 16.52 -4.77
N VAL A 494 32.29 16.90 -3.62
CA VAL A 494 32.66 15.95 -2.56
C VAL A 494 31.42 15.22 -2.02
N LEU A 495 30.32 15.94 -1.80
CA LEU A 495 29.05 15.34 -1.36
C LEU A 495 28.49 14.37 -2.42
N HIS A 496 28.63 14.69 -3.70
CA HIS A 496 28.26 13.79 -4.79
C HIS A 496 29.07 12.50 -4.78
N HIS A 497 30.40 12.62 -4.76
CA HIS A 497 31.27 11.46 -4.76
C HIS A 497 30.99 10.57 -3.54
N TRP A 498 30.66 11.17 -2.39
CA TRP A 498 30.24 10.41 -1.22
C TRP A 498 28.95 9.61 -1.44
N THR A 499 27.90 10.25 -1.95
CA THR A 499 26.62 9.56 -2.20
C THR A 499 26.77 8.51 -3.29
N SER A 500 27.54 8.78 -4.35
CA SER A 500 27.89 7.83 -5.40
C SER A 500 28.65 6.62 -4.84
N ILE A 501 29.70 6.83 -4.03
CA ILE A 501 30.47 5.75 -3.41
C ILE A 501 29.62 4.92 -2.45
N GLN A 502 28.77 5.55 -1.64
CA GLN A 502 27.87 4.83 -0.74
C GLN A 502 26.90 3.93 -1.50
N GLU A 503 26.37 4.39 -2.63
CA GLU A 503 25.49 3.58 -3.47
C GLU A 503 26.23 2.43 -4.14
N LEU A 504 27.44 2.67 -4.68
CA LEU A 504 28.29 1.60 -5.21
C LEU A 504 28.60 0.55 -4.14
N LEU A 505 29.00 0.97 -2.94
CA LEU A 505 29.29 0.07 -1.81
C LEU A 505 28.06 -0.71 -1.38
N LYS A 506 26.89 -0.07 -1.31
CA LYS A 506 25.63 -0.75 -0.98
C LYS A 506 25.29 -1.84 -1.98
N HIS A 507 25.45 -1.57 -3.28
CA HIS A 507 25.26 -2.56 -4.33
C HIS A 507 26.35 -3.65 -4.30
N PHE A 508 27.59 -3.30 -3.96
CA PHE A 508 28.70 -4.24 -3.83
C PHE A 508 28.45 -5.22 -2.69
N TRP A 509 28.22 -4.74 -1.46
CA TRP A 509 28.01 -5.58 -0.27
C TRP A 509 26.72 -6.40 -0.34
N SER A 510 25.64 -5.85 -0.92
CA SER A 510 24.39 -6.62 -1.11
C SER A 510 24.50 -7.73 -2.16
N SER A 511 25.56 -7.74 -2.96
CA SER A 511 25.81 -8.81 -3.94
C SER A 511 26.53 -10.02 -3.33
N TYR A 512 26.95 -9.95 -2.06
CA TYR A 512 27.58 -11.07 -1.34
C TYR A 512 26.56 -11.84 -0.48
N PRO A 513 26.67 -13.18 -0.39
CA PRO A 513 27.68 -14.03 -1.05
C PRO A 513 27.39 -14.19 -2.56
N ILE A 514 28.44 -14.16 -3.39
CA ILE A 514 28.30 -14.28 -4.86
C ILE A 514 27.99 -15.74 -5.19
N THR A 515 26.71 -16.03 -5.37
CA THR A 515 26.21 -17.38 -5.65
C THR A 515 25.97 -17.63 -7.14
N THR A 516 25.84 -16.57 -7.95
CA THR A 516 25.48 -16.66 -9.37
C THR A 516 26.52 -15.97 -10.27
N THR A 517 26.60 -16.41 -11.52
CA THR A 517 27.48 -15.81 -12.55
C THR A 517 27.11 -14.36 -12.85
N TYR A 518 25.83 -14.00 -12.76
CA TYR A 518 25.36 -12.62 -12.86
C TYR A 518 25.90 -11.73 -11.75
N LEU A 519 25.88 -12.18 -10.49
CA LEU A 519 26.45 -11.42 -9.38
C LEU A 519 27.96 -11.25 -9.54
N HIS A 520 28.65 -12.23 -10.13
CA HIS A 520 30.08 -12.09 -10.42
C HIS A 520 30.37 -10.97 -11.42
N THR A 521 29.64 -10.92 -12.54
CA THR A 521 29.83 -9.86 -13.55
C THR A 521 29.42 -8.48 -12.99
N LYS A 522 28.36 -8.43 -12.18
CA LYS A 522 27.94 -7.22 -11.48
C LYS A 522 29.01 -6.70 -10.52
N VAL A 523 29.56 -7.56 -9.66
CA VAL A 523 30.60 -7.16 -8.69
C VAL A 523 31.86 -6.68 -9.41
N GLY A 524 32.24 -7.30 -10.53
CA GLY A 524 33.32 -6.80 -11.39
C GLY A 524 33.07 -5.38 -11.91
N LYS A 525 31.89 -5.13 -12.50
CA LYS A 525 31.50 -3.78 -12.95
C LYS A 525 31.48 -2.75 -11.83
N LEU A 526 30.98 -3.13 -10.65
CA LEU A 526 30.98 -2.27 -9.47
C LEU A 526 32.39 -1.96 -8.98
N LYS A 527 33.30 -2.94 -9.02
CA LYS A 527 34.71 -2.75 -8.68
C LYS A 527 35.38 -1.77 -9.63
N ASP A 528 35.12 -1.87 -10.93
CA ASP A 528 35.69 -0.96 -11.93
C ASP A 528 35.13 0.47 -11.77
N ALA A 529 33.82 0.60 -11.52
CA ALA A 529 33.20 1.88 -11.21
C ALA A 529 33.78 2.50 -9.93
N MET A 530 33.96 1.71 -8.87
CA MET A 530 34.62 2.16 -7.63
C MET A 530 36.06 2.59 -7.86
N SER A 531 36.82 1.92 -8.74
CA SER A 531 38.18 2.32 -9.11
C SER A 531 38.21 3.65 -9.86
N ASN A 532 37.22 3.91 -10.72
CA ASN A 532 37.06 5.20 -11.40
C ASN A 532 36.69 6.32 -10.42
N SER A 533 35.79 6.08 -9.46
CA SER A 533 35.49 7.07 -8.41
C SER A 533 36.70 7.34 -7.51
N TYR A 534 37.53 6.32 -7.23
CA TYR A 534 38.77 6.49 -6.47
C TYR A 534 39.76 7.41 -7.19
N SER A 535 39.96 7.24 -8.51
CA SER A 535 40.86 8.10 -9.29
C SER A 535 40.34 9.53 -9.42
N GLN A 536 39.02 9.72 -9.55
CA GLN A 536 38.39 11.05 -9.51
C GLN A 536 38.57 11.76 -8.17
N LEU A 537 38.45 11.04 -7.06
CA LEU A 537 38.72 11.58 -5.72
C LEU A 537 40.19 12.03 -5.57
N GLU A 538 41.13 11.28 -6.12
CA GLU A 538 42.55 11.66 -6.11
C GLU A 538 42.83 12.89 -6.98
N ALA A 539 42.27 12.93 -8.20
CA ALA A 539 42.37 14.11 -9.08
C ALA A 539 41.77 15.37 -8.42
N MET A 540 40.67 15.23 -7.69
CA MET A 540 40.06 16.32 -6.92
C MET A 540 40.94 16.78 -5.76
N LYS A 541 41.69 15.87 -5.12
CA LYS A 541 42.67 16.22 -4.08
C LYS A 541 43.82 17.04 -4.64
N GLU A 542 44.26 16.74 -5.85
CA GLU A 542 45.36 17.45 -6.52
C GLU A 542 44.93 18.83 -7.08
N SER A 543 43.69 18.96 -7.55
CA SER A 543 43.18 20.20 -8.16
C SER A 543 42.95 21.35 -7.16
N VAL A 544 42.79 21.04 -5.88
CA VAL A 544 42.52 22.03 -4.82
C VAL A 544 43.80 22.77 -4.40
N GLN A 545 43.67 24.02 -3.95
CA GLN A 545 44.79 24.84 -3.48
C GLN A 545 45.53 24.19 -2.29
N SER A 546 46.86 24.34 -2.25
CA SER A 546 47.76 23.67 -1.29
C SER A 546 47.35 23.84 0.18
N GLU A 547 46.80 24.98 0.56
CA GLU A 547 46.34 25.28 1.92
C GLU A 547 45.13 24.44 2.36
N LEU A 548 44.25 24.08 1.42
CA LEU A 548 43.04 23.28 1.65
C LEU A 548 43.25 21.79 1.35
N ARG A 549 44.33 21.41 0.65
CA ARG A 549 44.62 20.01 0.28
C ARG A 549 44.70 19.06 1.47
N HIS A 550 45.37 19.46 2.55
CA HIS A 550 45.49 18.62 3.74
C HIS A 550 44.12 18.37 4.38
N GLN A 551 43.26 19.38 4.40
CA GLN A 551 41.94 19.29 5.02
C GLN A 551 40.95 18.50 4.16
N LEU A 552 40.99 18.66 2.83
CA LEU A 552 40.20 17.85 1.92
C LEU A 552 40.65 16.38 1.93
N SER A 553 41.96 16.12 2.07
CA SER A 553 42.50 14.77 2.27
C SER A 553 41.89 14.10 3.52
N LEU A 554 41.73 14.84 4.63
CA LEU A 554 41.08 14.31 5.83
C LEU A 554 39.59 13.98 5.61
N LEU A 555 38.87 14.75 4.79
CA LEU A 555 37.46 14.46 4.44
C LEU A 555 37.31 13.27 3.48
N VAL A 556 38.21 13.14 2.52
CA VAL A 556 38.16 12.10 1.49
C VAL A 556 38.69 10.76 2.05
N ARG A 557 39.57 10.80 3.05
CA ARG A 557 40.17 9.60 3.66
C ARG A 557 39.16 8.53 4.10
N PRO A 558 38.05 8.82 4.79
CA PRO A 558 37.03 7.82 5.10
C PRO A 558 36.40 7.17 3.85
N MET A 559 36.25 7.95 2.76
CA MET A 559 35.73 7.43 1.49
C MET A 559 36.72 6.46 0.86
N GLN A 560 38.01 6.82 0.85
CA GLN A 560 39.10 5.96 0.37
C GLN A 560 39.21 4.68 1.18
N GLN A 561 39.17 4.78 2.52
CA GLN A 561 39.20 3.61 3.41
C GLN A 561 38.03 2.65 3.16
N ALA A 562 36.83 3.18 2.89
CA ALA A 562 35.68 2.34 2.56
C ALA A 562 35.84 1.62 1.21
N LEU A 563 36.43 2.29 0.21
CA LEU A 563 36.76 1.70 -1.08
C LEU A 563 37.89 0.67 -0.96
N ASP A 564 38.95 0.96 -0.22
CA ASP A 564 40.09 0.06 0.03
C ASP A 564 39.63 -1.23 0.71
N ALA A 565 38.74 -1.13 1.70
CA ALA A 565 38.15 -2.30 2.36
C ALA A 565 37.33 -3.17 1.38
N ALA A 566 36.60 -2.55 0.45
CA ALA A 566 35.87 -3.27 -0.59
C ALA A 566 36.82 -3.95 -1.59
N PHE A 567 37.90 -3.28 -2.00
CA PHE A 567 38.92 -3.88 -2.88
C PHE A 567 39.65 -5.04 -2.21
N GLN A 568 40.08 -4.89 -0.96
CA GLN A 568 40.70 -5.97 -0.19
C GLN A 568 39.78 -7.18 -0.05
N HIS A 569 38.48 -6.95 0.20
CA HIS A 569 37.50 -8.04 0.28
C HIS A 569 37.31 -8.73 -1.07
N TYR A 570 37.24 -7.97 -2.17
CA TYR A 570 37.13 -8.53 -3.52
C TYR A 570 38.35 -9.40 -3.87
N ASP A 571 39.57 -8.91 -3.60
CA ASP A 571 40.80 -9.63 -3.90
C ASP A 571 40.93 -10.90 -3.04
N ALA A 572 40.61 -10.83 -1.74
CA ALA A 572 40.62 -11.99 -0.85
C ALA A 572 39.59 -13.06 -1.27
N ASP A 573 38.39 -12.64 -1.69
CA ASP A 573 37.36 -13.54 -2.19
C ASP A 573 37.75 -14.17 -3.55
N LEU A 574 38.37 -13.39 -4.44
CA LEU A 574 38.92 -13.90 -5.70
C LEU A 574 40.00 -14.96 -5.45
N GLN A 575 40.94 -14.70 -4.53
CA GLN A 575 41.97 -15.68 -4.12
C GLN A 575 41.37 -16.95 -3.52
N ARG A 576 40.33 -16.84 -2.68
CA ARG A 576 39.63 -18.01 -2.11
C ARG A 576 38.97 -18.85 -3.20
N ARG A 577 38.41 -18.23 -4.24
CA ARG A 577 37.75 -18.93 -5.35
C ARG A 577 38.73 -19.60 -6.29
N THR A 578 39.83 -18.93 -6.65
CA THR A 578 40.88 -19.54 -7.46
C THR A 578 41.51 -20.73 -6.73
N ALA A 579 41.76 -20.61 -5.42
CA ALA A 579 42.23 -21.72 -4.59
C ALA A 579 41.23 -22.89 -4.52
N LYS A 580 39.92 -22.62 -4.41
CA LYS A 580 38.87 -23.64 -4.42
C LYS A 580 38.77 -24.35 -5.77
N SER A 581 38.89 -23.61 -6.87
CA SER A 581 38.90 -24.16 -8.24
C SER A 581 40.12 -25.06 -8.48
N ALA A 582 41.32 -24.61 -8.07
CA ALA A 582 42.55 -25.39 -8.18
C ALA A 582 42.53 -26.68 -7.34
N ARG A 583 41.87 -26.66 -6.18
CA ARG A 583 41.72 -27.87 -5.34
C ARG A 583 40.70 -28.86 -5.90
N GLY A 584 39.70 -28.37 -6.65
CA GLY A 584 38.74 -29.22 -7.38
C GLY A 584 39.38 -29.98 -8.55
N SER A 585 40.22 -29.31 -9.34
CA SER A 585 40.92 -29.96 -10.47
C SER A 585 42.01 -30.95 -10.03
N ALA A 586 42.68 -30.68 -8.89
CA ALA A 586 43.64 -31.62 -8.31
C ALA A 586 42.98 -32.88 -7.70
N GLY A 587 41.70 -32.79 -7.31
CA GLY A 587 40.93 -33.93 -6.78
C GLY A 587 40.47 -34.92 -7.86
N GLU A 588 40.18 -34.45 -9.07
CA GLU A 588 39.79 -35.31 -10.20
C GLU A 588 40.98 -36.04 -10.83
N ALA A 589 42.19 -35.47 -10.78
CA ALA A 589 43.40 -36.12 -11.29
C ALA A 589 43.88 -37.32 -10.44
N ASN A 590 43.52 -37.38 -9.16
CA ASN A 590 43.91 -38.47 -8.25
C ASN A 590 42.84 -39.58 -8.11
N GLY A 591 41.74 -39.51 -8.87
CA GLY A 591 40.68 -40.53 -8.88
C GLY A 591 40.71 -41.49 -10.08
N SER A 592 41.73 -41.38 -10.94
CA SER A 592 41.93 -42.25 -12.12
C SER A 592 43.27 -42.99 -12.01
N VAL A 593 43.38 -43.91 -11.05
CA VAL A 593 44.34 -45.02 -11.08
C VAL A 593 43.63 -46.28 -10.61
#